data_AF-W7DZM5-F1
#
_entry.id   AF-W7DZM5-F1
#
_cell.length_a   1.000
_cell.length_b   1.000
_cell.length_c   1.000
_cell.angle_alpha   90.00
_cell.angle_beta   90.00
_cell.angle_gamma   90.00
#
_symmetry.space_group_name_H-M   'P 1'
#
loop_
_entity.id
_entity.type
_entity.pdbx_description
1 polymer ?
#
loop_
_entity_poly.entity_id
_entity_poly.type
_entity_poly.pdbx_seq_one_letter_code
_entity_poly.pdbx_strand_id
1 'polypeptide(L)'
;KIEANFIINLHKKDVKILKQIKEFFGGVGRVSKERNGCCDYTVSSLDQIASVILPHFDKYPLITQKLADYILFKEVVLMMKRGEHLTVSGLEAIMNRRASMNRGLTPALKEAFPEHVPVERPIIDATKAFPIDPY
;
A
#
# COMPACT_ATOMS: atom_id res chain seq x y z
N LYS A 1 -2.46 -6.62 -16.01
CA LYS A 1 -1.32 -6.84 -15.09
C LYS A 1 -1.64 -6.15 -13.76
N ILE A 2 -1.50 -6.85 -12.63
CA ILE A 2 -1.69 -6.26 -11.29
C ILE A 2 -0.34 -5.81 -10.74
N GLU A 3 -0.33 -4.66 -10.07
CA GLU A 3 0.85 -4.10 -9.41
C GLU A 3 0.48 -3.61 -8.01
N ALA A 4 1.36 -3.87 -7.04
CA ALA A 4 1.28 -3.34 -5.69
C ALA A 4 2.36 -2.27 -5.52
N ASN A 5 1.96 -1.07 -5.09
CA ASN A 5 2.88 0.07 -4.96
C ASN A 5 2.69 0.73 -3.60
N PHE A 6 3.79 0.91 -2.88
CA PHE A 6 3.88 1.84 -1.75
C PHE A 6 4.49 3.16 -2.26
N ILE A 7 3.79 4.29 -2.04
CA ILE A 7 4.17 5.59 -2.58
C ILE A 7 4.09 6.68 -1.51
N ILE A 8 5.11 7.53 -1.47
CA ILE A 8 5.10 8.81 -0.76
C ILE A 8 5.39 9.92 -1.79
N ASN A 9 4.42 10.80 -2.02
CA ASN A 9 4.55 11.97 -2.89
C ASN A 9 4.83 13.20 -2.04
N LEU A 10 5.85 13.98 -2.38
CA LEU A 10 6.16 15.26 -1.75
C LEU A 10 6.54 16.30 -2.81
N HIS A 11 6.44 17.58 -2.45
CA HIS A 11 6.91 18.68 -3.29
C HIS A 11 8.44 18.60 -3.48
N LYS A 12 8.96 19.06 -4.62
CA LYS A 12 10.39 18.94 -4.99
C LYS A 12 11.37 19.55 -3.99
N LYS A 13 10.92 20.55 -3.21
CA LYS A 13 11.70 21.17 -2.12
C LYS A 13 12.08 20.15 -1.04
N ASP A 14 11.24 19.14 -0.84
CA ASP A 14 11.38 18.12 0.20
C ASP A 14 11.94 16.79 -0.34
N VAL A 15 12.52 16.79 -1.56
CA VAL A 15 13.11 15.58 -2.15
C VAL A 15 14.21 14.96 -1.28
N LYS A 16 14.87 15.76 -0.43
CA LYS A 16 15.86 15.28 0.53
C LYS A 16 15.22 14.35 1.57
N ILE A 17 13.98 14.63 2.00
CA ILE A 17 13.23 13.78 2.93
C ILE A 17 12.93 12.43 2.25
N LEU A 18 12.50 12.43 0.99
CA LEU A 18 12.27 11.19 0.23
C LEU A 18 13.53 10.33 0.11
N LYS A 19 14.70 10.95 -0.07
CA LYS A 19 15.99 10.24 -0.09
C LYS A 19 16.34 9.64 1.27
N GLN A 20 16.13 10.39 2.35
CA GLN A 20 16.34 9.89 3.73
C GLN A 20 15.40 8.73 4.07
N ILE A 21 14.13 8.79 3.67
CA ILE A 21 13.19 7.68 3.85
C ILE A 21 13.64 6.45 3.06
N LYS A 22 14.11 6.65 1.82
CA LYS A 22 14.68 5.55 1.02
C LYS A 22 15.88 4.92 1.73
N GLU A 23 16.80 5.71 2.27
CA GLU A 23 17.96 5.23 3.02
C GLU A 23 17.53 4.49 4.30
N PHE A 24 16.55 5.01 5.03
CA PHE A 24 15.96 4.36 6.21
C PHE A 24 15.43 2.96 5.90
N PHE A 25 14.73 2.79 4.77
CA PHE A 25 14.27 1.47 4.30
C PHE A 25 15.37 0.65 3.60
N GLY A 26 16.65 0.89 3.92
CA GLY A 26 17.77 0.10 3.39
C GLY A 26 18.03 0.30 1.90
N GLY A 27 17.61 1.43 1.32
CA GLY A 27 17.84 1.76 -0.07
C GLY A 27 16.86 1.12 -1.06
N VAL A 28 15.78 0.48 -0.60
CA VAL A 28 14.77 -0.13 -1.49
C VAL A 28 13.94 0.91 -2.23
N GLY A 29 13.37 0.51 -3.38
CA GLY A 29 12.59 1.40 -4.23
C GLY A 29 13.39 2.52 -4.90
N ARG A 30 12.67 3.51 -5.43
CA ARG A 30 13.23 4.62 -6.20
C ARG A 30 12.60 5.94 -5.81
N VAL A 31 13.38 7.01 -5.93
CA VAL A 31 12.86 8.39 -5.91
C VAL A 31 12.77 8.85 -7.37
N SER A 32 11.59 9.28 -7.79
CA SER A 32 11.36 9.73 -9.17
C SER A 32 12.10 11.03 -9.45
N LYS A 33 12.27 11.32 -10.74
CA LYS A 33 12.52 12.70 -11.18
C LYS A 33 11.30 13.57 -10.84
N GLU A 34 11.53 14.87 -10.78
CA GLU A 34 10.45 15.83 -10.58
C GLU A 34 9.44 15.75 -11.73
N ARG A 35 8.16 15.74 -11.37
CA ARG A 35 7.03 15.84 -12.29
C ARG A 35 5.97 16.71 -11.64
N ASN A 36 5.55 17.76 -12.34
CA ASN A 36 4.50 18.70 -11.90
C ASN A 36 4.79 19.33 -10.52
N GLY A 37 6.06 19.61 -10.22
CA GLY A 37 6.52 20.18 -8.96
C GLY A 37 6.72 19.17 -7.83
N CYS A 38 6.44 17.88 -8.04
CA CYS A 38 6.55 16.85 -7.01
C CYS A 38 7.51 15.72 -7.39
N CYS A 39 7.97 14.98 -6.38
CA CYS A 39 8.73 13.75 -6.51
C CYS A 39 8.04 12.63 -5.74
N ASP A 40 8.17 11.39 -6.22
CA ASP A 40 7.63 10.20 -5.58
C ASP A 40 8.76 9.32 -5.06
N TYR A 41 8.69 8.91 -3.79
CA TYR A 41 9.34 7.69 -3.34
C TYR A 41 8.39 6.52 -3.61
N THR A 42 8.83 5.53 -4.40
CA THR A 42 8.02 4.36 -4.78
C THR A 42 8.77 3.06 -4.54
N VAL A 43 8.11 2.12 -3.86
CA VAL A 43 8.53 0.72 -3.77
C VAL A 43 7.48 -0.12 -4.49
N SER A 44 7.88 -0.75 -5.60
CA SER A 44 7.00 -1.52 -6.49
C SER A 44 7.41 -2.99 -6.64
N SER A 45 8.61 -3.36 -6.16
CA SER A 45 9.03 -4.76 -6.12
C SER A 45 8.25 -5.48 -5.03
N LEU A 46 7.52 -6.53 -5.41
CA LEU A 46 6.73 -7.34 -4.48
C LEU A 46 7.61 -7.93 -3.37
N ASP A 47 8.84 -8.31 -3.71
CA ASP A 47 9.81 -8.84 -2.76
C ASP A 47 10.25 -7.77 -1.75
N GLN A 48 10.55 -6.56 -2.22
CA GLN A 48 10.96 -5.45 -1.34
C GLN A 48 9.81 -4.98 -0.45
N ILE A 49 8.58 -4.93 -0.98
CA ILE A 49 7.41 -4.59 -0.17
C ILE A 49 7.23 -5.62 0.94
N ALA A 50 7.25 -6.91 0.60
CA ALA A 50 7.01 -7.98 1.56
C ALA A 50 8.12 -8.11 2.62
N SER A 51 9.38 -7.86 2.26
CA SER A 51 10.53 -8.04 3.16
C SER A 51 10.92 -6.79 3.95
N VAL A 52 10.54 -5.59 3.51
CA VAL A 52 10.97 -4.34 4.15
C VAL A 52 9.78 -3.48 4.59
N ILE A 53 8.81 -3.24 3.70
CA ILE A 53 7.70 -2.32 3.99
C ILE A 53 6.69 -2.95 4.95
N LEU A 54 6.28 -4.20 4.71
CA LEU A 54 5.33 -4.88 5.60
C LEU A 54 5.89 -5.01 7.02
N PRO A 55 7.13 -5.52 7.25
CA PRO A 55 7.65 -5.67 8.60
C PRO A 55 7.77 -4.36 9.38
N HIS A 56 8.08 -3.25 8.72
CA HIS A 56 8.13 -1.95 9.38
C HIS A 56 6.76 -1.54 9.93
N PHE A 57 5.71 -1.60 9.11
CA PHE A 57 4.37 -1.21 9.54
C PHE A 57 3.65 -2.27 10.38
N ASP A 58 4.14 -3.51 10.41
CA ASP A 58 3.73 -4.51 11.40
C ASP A 58 4.31 -4.19 12.79
N LYS A 59 5.58 -3.75 12.84
CA LYS A 59 6.26 -3.38 14.09
C LYS A 59 5.82 -2.00 14.59
N TYR A 60 5.64 -1.05 13.67
CA TYR A 60 5.28 0.34 13.94
C TYR A 60 3.95 0.66 13.21
N PRO A 61 2.81 0.21 13.76
CA PRO A 61 1.52 0.32 13.09
C PRO A 61 1.07 1.78 12.91
N LEU A 62 0.37 2.02 11.81
CA LEU A 62 -0.31 3.28 11.56
C LEU A 62 -1.48 3.45 12.54
N ILE A 63 -1.71 4.68 12.99
CA ILE A 63 -2.78 4.98 13.97
C ILE A 63 -4.05 5.57 13.34
N THR A 64 -3.96 5.98 12.07
CA THR A 64 -5.09 6.59 11.34
C THR A 64 -5.90 5.53 10.59
N GLN A 65 -7.00 5.93 9.93
CA GLN A 65 -7.76 5.04 9.03
C GLN A 65 -6.92 4.46 7.87
N LYS A 66 -5.70 4.99 7.64
CA LYS A 66 -4.74 4.42 6.71
C LYS A 66 -4.25 3.03 7.14
N LEU A 67 -4.37 2.66 8.42
CA LEU A 67 -4.11 1.30 8.89
C LEU A 67 -5.07 0.30 8.23
N ALA A 68 -6.34 0.65 8.02
CA ALA A 68 -7.27 -0.21 7.30
C ALA A 68 -6.82 -0.46 5.84
N ASP A 69 -6.34 0.60 5.15
CA ASP A 69 -5.77 0.46 3.81
C ASP A 69 -4.50 -0.40 3.82
N TYR A 70 -3.66 -0.27 4.86
CA TYR A 70 -2.46 -1.08 5.04
C TYR A 70 -2.79 -2.57 5.26
N ILE A 71 -3.78 -2.89 6.10
CA ILE A 71 -4.20 -4.28 6.37
C ILE A 71 -4.64 -4.95 5.06
N LEU A 72 -5.52 -4.29 4.29
CA LEU A 72 -5.97 -4.80 3.00
C LEU A 72 -4.81 -4.90 1.98
N PHE A 73 -3.92 -3.91 1.96
CA PHE A 73 -2.73 -3.93 1.11
C PHE A 73 -1.78 -5.08 1.45
N LYS A 74 -1.54 -5.34 2.74
CA LYS A 74 -0.74 -6.45 3.25
C LYS A 74 -1.30 -7.79 2.75
N GLU A 75 -2.61 -8.00 2.89
CA GLU A 75 -3.27 -9.21 2.40
C GLU A 75 -3.06 -9.40 0.90
N VAL A 76 -3.31 -8.36 0.09
CA VAL A 76 -3.12 -8.41 -1.36
C VAL A 76 -1.67 -8.74 -1.74
N VAL A 77 -0.67 -8.12 -1.08
CA VAL A 77 0.75 -8.40 -1.33
C VAL A 77 1.07 -9.87 -1.03
N LEU A 78 0.55 -10.42 0.07
CA LEU A 78 0.77 -11.83 0.43
C LEU A 78 0.07 -12.80 -0.53
N MET A 79 -1.14 -12.49 -1.00
CA MET A 79 -1.82 -13.25 -2.04
C MET A 79 -1.01 -13.25 -3.35
N MET A 80 -0.48 -12.09 -3.73
CA MET A 80 0.38 -11.98 -4.92
C MET A 80 1.65 -12.80 -4.77
N LYS A 81 2.27 -12.80 -3.57
CA LYS A 81 3.47 -13.60 -3.25
C LYS A 81 3.23 -15.10 -3.36
N ARG A 82 2.03 -15.57 -3.05
CA ARG A 82 1.62 -16.98 -3.19
C ARG A 82 1.19 -17.33 -4.62
N GLY A 83 1.21 -16.38 -5.55
CA GLY A 83 0.81 -16.60 -6.95
C GLY A 83 -0.70 -16.65 -7.18
N GLU A 84 -1.53 -16.34 -6.17
CA GLU A 84 -2.99 -16.47 -6.27
C GLU A 84 -3.59 -15.56 -7.35
N HIS A 85 -2.98 -14.39 -7.56
CA HIS A 85 -3.34 -13.44 -8.62
C HIS A 85 -3.22 -13.99 -10.06
N LEU A 86 -2.68 -15.20 -10.24
CA LEU A 86 -2.64 -15.89 -11.53
C LEU A 86 -3.91 -16.71 -11.79
N THR A 87 -4.77 -16.86 -10.80
CA THR A 87 -6.05 -17.58 -10.89
C THR A 87 -7.21 -16.60 -10.92
N VAL A 88 -8.33 -17.00 -11.52
CA VAL A 88 -9.55 -16.16 -11.58
C VAL A 88 -10.06 -15.85 -10.18
N SER A 89 -10.19 -16.87 -9.32
CA SER A 89 -10.66 -16.69 -7.94
C SER A 89 -9.74 -15.80 -7.11
N GLY A 90 -8.42 -15.93 -7.27
CA GLY A 90 -7.47 -15.06 -6.60
C GLY A 90 -7.52 -13.61 -7.11
N LEU A 91 -7.75 -13.39 -8.41
CA LEU A 91 -7.98 -12.06 -8.98
C LEU A 91 -9.25 -11.42 -8.42
N GLU A 92 -10.36 -12.16 -8.38
CA GLU A 92 -11.63 -11.69 -7.80
C GLU A 92 -11.47 -11.34 -6.32
N ALA A 93 -10.79 -12.18 -5.55
CA ALA A 93 -10.50 -11.92 -4.14
C ALA A 93 -9.61 -10.68 -3.92
N ILE A 94 -8.70 -10.37 -4.85
CA ILE A 94 -7.92 -9.12 -4.85
C ILE A 94 -8.80 -7.93 -5.23
N MET A 95 -9.71 -8.07 -6.21
CA MET A 95 -10.64 -7.00 -6.59
C MET A 95 -11.59 -6.62 -5.46
N ASN A 96 -12.11 -7.60 -4.74
CA ASN A 96 -12.96 -7.41 -3.56
C ASN A 96 -12.26 -6.58 -2.48
N ARG A 97 -10.96 -6.83 -2.24
CA ARG A 97 -10.13 -6.03 -1.32
C ARG A 97 -9.84 -4.64 -1.87
N ARG A 98 -9.48 -4.56 -3.15
CA ARG A 98 -9.18 -3.29 -3.81
C ARG A 98 -10.39 -2.35 -3.83
N ALA A 99 -11.60 -2.88 -3.88
CA ALA A 99 -12.85 -2.12 -3.81
C ALA A 99 -13.00 -1.36 -2.49
N SER A 100 -12.45 -1.88 -1.39
CA SER A 100 -12.52 -1.29 -0.05
C SER A 100 -11.29 -0.47 0.34
N MET A 101 -10.30 -0.37 -0.55
CA MET A 101 -9.08 0.42 -0.36
C MET A 101 -9.15 1.78 -1.06
N ASN A 102 -8.60 2.82 -0.43
CA ASN A 102 -8.44 4.16 -1.01
C ASN A 102 -9.75 4.68 -1.66
N ARG A 103 -9.76 4.80 -3.00
CA ARG A 103 -10.89 5.27 -3.82
C ARG A 103 -11.73 4.14 -4.43
N GLY A 104 -11.50 2.89 -4.02
CA GLY A 104 -12.16 1.72 -4.58
C GLY A 104 -11.82 1.45 -6.05
N LEU A 105 -12.68 0.71 -6.74
CA LEU A 105 -12.52 0.33 -8.15
C LEU A 105 -12.84 1.49 -9.10
N THR A 106 -12.07 1.59 -10.18
CA THR A 106 -12.36 2.50 -11.30
C THR A 106 -13.57 2.00 -12.10
N PRO A 107 -14.25 2.86 -12.90
CA PRO A 107 -15.39 2.42 -13.72
C PRO A 107 -15.07 1.22 -14.62
N ALA A 108 -13.92 1.25 -15.29
CA ALA A 108 -13.46 0.14 -16.13
C ALA A 108 -13.26 -1.17 -15.35
N LEU A 109 -12.83 -1.10 -14.08
CA LEU A 109 -12.69 -2.29 -13.23
C LEU A 109 -14.04 -2.80 -12.73
N LYS A 110 -15.01 -1.92 -12.48
CA LYS A 110 -16.37 -2.35 -12.13
C LYS A 110 -17.05 -3.07 -13.29
N GLU A 111 -16.83 -2.60 -14.51
CA GLU A 111 -17.32 -3.25 -15.73
C GLU A 111 -16.66 -4.62 -15.97
N ALA A 112 -15.34 -4.70 -15.77
CA ALA A 112 -14.60 -5.96 -15.93
C ALA A 112 -14.89 -7.00 -14.82
N PHE A 113 -15.32 -6.55 -13.64
CA PHE A 113 -15.63 -7.40 -12.48
C PHE A 113 -17.00 -7.01 -11.89
N PRO A 114 -18.11 -7.27 -12.60
CA PRO A 114 -19.44 -6.82 -12.18
C PRO A 114 -19.90 -7.48 -10.88
N GLU A 115 -19.50 -8.72 -10.64
CA GLU A 115 -19.88 -9.52 -9.47
C GLU A 115 -18.97 -9.29 -8.24
N HIS A 116 -18.10 -8.28 -8.26
CA HIS A 116 -17.22 -8.01 -7.12
C HIS A 116 -18.04 -7.67 -5.86
N VAL A 117 -17.64 -8.23 -4.73
CA VAL A 117 -18.24 -7.95 -3.42
C VAL A 117 -17.17 -7.29 -2.55
N PRO A 118 -17.27 -5.96 -2.29
CA PRO A 118 -16.29 -5.27 -1.46
C PRO A 118 -16.15 -5.94 -0.08
N VAL A 119 -14.92 -6.18 0.36
CA VAL A 119 -14.67 -6.69 1.71
C VAL A 119 -15.05 -5.65 2.76
N GLU A 120 -15.45 -6.09 3.95
CA GLU A 120 -15.67 -5.16 5.06
C GLU A 120 -14.37 -4.43 5.41
N ARG A 121 -14.43 -3.09 5.49
CA ARG A 121 -13.26 -2.27 5.81
C ARG A 121 -13.09 -2.21 7.34
N PRO A 122 -11.93 -2.57 7.89
CA PRO A 122 -11.68 -2.43 9.34
C PRO A 122 -11.87 -0.99 9.82
N ILE A 123 -12.60 -0.82 10.92
CA ILE A 123 -12.77 0.49 11.56
C ILE A 123 -11.63 0.67 12.56
N ILE A 124 -10.78 1.67 12.32
CA ILE A 124 -9.64 1.97 13.20
C ILE A 124 -10.08 3.01 14.22
N ASP A 125 -10.08 2.65 15.50
CA ASP A 125 -10.36 3.59 16.57
C ASP A 125 -9.10 4.41 16.88
N ALA A 126 -9.02 5.60 16.30
CA ALA A 126 -7.91 6.53 16.51
C ALA A 126 -7.91 7.19 17.91
N THR A 127 -8.96 6.96 18.72
CA THR A 127 -9.07 7.51 20.09
C THR A 127 -8.48 6.58 21.14
N LYS A 128 -8.25 5.31 20.80
CA LYS A 128 -7.46 4.41 21.65
C LYS A 128 -6.02 4.90 21.62
N ALA A 129 -5.47 5.21 22.80
CA ALA A 129 -4.08 5.56 22.95
C ALA A 129 -3.21 4.42 22.41
N PHE A 130 -2.65 4.61 21.22
CA PHE A 130 -1.53 3.79 20.78
C PHE A 130 -0.33 4.22 21.62
N PRO A 131 0.30 3.31 22.38
CA PRO A 131 1.54 3.64 23.05
C PRO A 131 2.52 4.11 21.99
N ILE A 132 2.86 5.41 22.03
CA ILE A 132 3.91 5.96 21.18
C ILE A 132 5.20 5.41 21.76
N ASP A 133 5.87 4.52 21.02
CA ASP A 133 7.22 4.09 21.38
C ASP A 133 8.12 5.33 21.38
N PRO A 134 8.66 5.75 22.54
CA PRO A 134 9.43 6.98 22.62
C PRO A 134 10.87 6.82 22.12
N TYR A 135 11.23 5.66 21.56
CA TYR A 135 12.61 5.28 21.21
C TYR A 135 12.77 4.87 19.74
#